data_AF-A0AAJ0MDV1-F1
#
_entry.id   AF-A0AAJ0MDV1-F1
#
_cell.length_a   1.000
_cell.length_b   1.000
_cell.length_c   1.000
_cell.angle_alpha   90.00
_cell.angle_beta   90.00
_cell.angle_gamma   90.00
#
_symmetry.space_group_name_H-M   'P 1'
#
loop_
_entity.id
_entity.type
_entity.pdbx_description
1 polymer ?
#
loop_
_entity_poly.entity_id
_entity_poly.type
_entity_poly.pdbx_seq_one_letter_code
_entity_poly.pdbx_strand_id
1 'polypeptide(L)'
;MRVYHSHRSRGSSQHQRRVVQPKPTTGVIDTTAYDDLRPGALIRSKMLRDHAYPATFSTTAGVLVENPAGDTFMTGASHGIGKNETVWQADRPDRTIAKAVVEISFTDLTLLELEDDVNFVNETFETDAGTIPEFTRLRTSGDELSPYAVCYINSPYTGNIEASMVAKSARLHQSASHLTDRSLRYIVYDWDVFRPS
;
A
#
# COMPACT_ATOMS: atom_id res chain seq x y z
N MET A 1 -3.11 -15.63 2.40
CA MET A 1 -1.88 -14.91 2.03
C MET A 1 -1.06 -14.65 3.27
N ARG A 2 0.26 -14.66 3.14
CA ARG A 2 1.22 -14.29 4.19
C ARG A 2 2.14 -13.20 3.67
N VAL A 3 2.78 -12.45 4.57
CA VAL A 3 3.84 -11.51 4.15
C VAL A 3 5.01 -12.34 3.62
N TYR A 4 5.50 -12.00 2.44
CA TYR A 4 6.66 -12.65 1.85
C TYR A 4 7.93 -12.21 2.59
N HIS A 5 8.83 -13.14 2.90
CA HIS A 5 10.08 -12.83 3.59
C HIS A 5 11.25 -13.14 2.66
N SER A 6 11.82 -12.11 2.03
CA SER A 6 12.95 -12.28 1.12
C SER A 6 14.15 -12.88 1.86
N HIS A 7 14.71 -13.98 1.38
CA HIS A 7 15.91 -14.62 1.93
C HIS A 7 17.22 -13.94 1.50
N ARG A 8 17.25 -12.61 1.34
CA ARG A 8 18.48 -11.88 0.98
C ARG A 8 19.13 -11.27 2.22
N SER A 9 20.44 -11.50 2.31
CA SER A 9 21.35 -11.06 3.37
C SER A 9 21.36 -9.54 3.57
N ARG A 10 21.36 -9.11 4.85
CA ARG A 10 21.69 -7.76 5.32
C ARG A 10 22.96 -7.24 4.62
N GLY A 11 22.78 -6.46 3.56
CA GLY A 11 23.87 -5.89 2.77
C GLY A 11 23.58 -4.44 2.41
N SER A 12 24.38 -3.54 2.99
CA SER A 12 24.42 -2.07 2.84
C SER A 12 23.24 -1.26 3.40
N SER A 13 23.49 -0.65 4.55
CA SER A 13 22.63 0.27 5.31
C SER A 13 22.39 1.64 4.65
N GLN A 14 22.69 1.80 3.36
CA GLN A 14 22.69 3.11 2.69
C GLN A 14 21.43 3.37 1.85
N HIS A 15 20.62 2.34 1.57
CA HIS A 15 19.42 2.43 0.72
C HIS A 15 18.10 2.43 1.51
N GLN A 16 18.13 2.71 2.81
CA GLN A 16 16.95 2.59 3.68
C GLN A 16 16.19 3.91 3.88
N ARG A 17 16.83 5.05 3.60
CA ARG A 17 16.21 6.37 3.58
C ARG A 17 15.66 6.71 2.19
N ARG A 18 14.70 7.63 2.17
CA ARG A 18 14.29 8.27 0.91
C ARG A 18 15.47 9.05 0.33
N VAL A 19 15.62 9.01 -1.00
CA VAL A 19 16.64 9.80 -1.70
C VAL A 19 16.25 11.27 -1.67
N VAL A 20 14.95 11.54 -1.84
CA VAL A 20 14.37 12.88 -1.71
C VAL A 20 13.52 12.92 -0.44
N GLN A 21 13.85 13.83 0.48
CA GLN A 21 12.99 14.07 1.64
C GLN A 21 11.74 14.83 1.19
N PRO A 22 10.53 14.28 1.35
CA PRO A 22 9.31 14.98 0.99
C PRO A 22 9.10 16.23 1.84
N LYS A 23 8.59 17.29 1.21
CA LYS A 23 8.24 18.56 1.88
C LYS A 23 6.85 18.99 1.40
N PRO A 24 5.77 18.56 2.09
CA PRO A 24 4.42 18.84 1.63
C PRO A 24 4.10 20.34 1.53
N THR A 25 4.68 21.17 2.40
CA THR A 25 4.48 22.64 2.36
C THR A 25 5.05 23.33 1.12
N THR A 26 6.06 22.72 0.48
CA THR A 26 6.68 23.24 -0.75
C THR A 26 6.41 22.34 -1.96
N GLY A 27 5.54 21.33 -1.83
CA GLY A 27 5.19 20.41 -2.90
C GLY A 27 6.32 19.48 -3.35
N VAL A 28 7.37 19.27 -2.54
CA VAL A 28 8.44 18.33 -2.89
C VAL A 28 7.94 16.91 -2.64
N ILE A 29 7.88 16.12 -3.70
CA ILE A 29 7.46 14.72 -3.71
C ILE A 29 8.66 13.86 -4.08
N ASP A 30 8.81 12.74 -3.39
CA ASP A 30 9.81 11.74 -3.74
C ASP A 30 9.31 10.86 -4.89
N THR A 31 9.81 11.14 -6.10
CA THR A 31 9.49 10.42 -7.34
C THR A 31 10.56 9.39 -7.72
N THR A 32 11.58 9.23 -6.87
CA THR A 32 12.76 8.39 -7.14
C THR A 32 12.36 7.01 -7.62
N ALA A 33 12.96 6.57 -8.73
CA ALA A 33 12.85 5.20 -9.20
C ALA A 33 13.94 4.35 -8.53
N TYR A 34 13.55 3.63 -7.48
CA TYR A 34 14.42 2.77 -6.69
C TYR A 34 14.77 1.49 -7.45
N ASP A 35 16.00 0.99 -7.25
CA ASP A 35 16.42 -0.28 -7.84
C ASP A 35 15.77 -1.47 -7.13
N ASP A 36 15.67 -1.41 -5.80
CA ASP A 36 14.84 -2.31 -4.99
C ASP A 36 13.52 -1.62 -4.66
N LEU A 37 12.43 -2.09 -5.26
CA LEU A 37 11.09 -1.63 -4.96
C LEU A 37 10.72 -2.03 -3.53
N ARG A 38 9.96 -1.18 -2.85
CA ARG A 38 9.59 -1.41 -1.45
C ARG A 38 8.29 -0.71 -1.07
N PRO A 39 7.67 -1.10 0.05
CA PRO A 39 6.48 -0.42 0.56
C PRO A 39 6.72 1.09 0.73
N GLY A 40 5.77 1.90 0.26
CA GLY A 40 5.82 3.35 0.31
C GLY A 40 6.53 4.03 -0.86
N ALA A 41 7.10 3.29 -1.82
CA ALA A 41 7.65 3.88 -3.04
C ALA A 41 6.53 4.38 -3.96
N LEU A 42 6.73 5.51 -4.66
CA LEU A 42 5.72 6.10 -5.54
C LEU A 42 5.60 5.31 -6.85
N ILE A 43 4.41 4.81 -7.13
CA ILE A 43 4.07 4.14 -8.39
C ILE A 43 2.96 4.89 -9.11
N ARG A 44 2.94 4.78 -10.43
CA ARG A 44 1.98 5.45 -11.32
C ARG A 44 1.31 4.45 -12.24
N SER A 45 0.09 4.77 -12.66
CA SER A 45 -0.66 4.05 -13.68
C SER A 45 -1.26 5.02 -14.69
N LYS A 46 -1.49 4.57 -15.93
CA LYS A 46 -2.08 5.42 -16.98
C LYS A 46 -3.55 5.66 -16.66
N MET A 47 -3.97 6.90 -16.62
CA MET A 47 -5.38 7.25 -16.75
C MET A 47 -5.68 7.32 -18.25
N LEU A 48 -6.50 6.42 -18.78
CA LEU A 48 -6.97 6.60 -20.16
C LEU A 48 -7.82 7.87 -20.22
N ARG A 49 -7.36 8.84 -21.02
CA ARG A 49 -8.19 9.92 -21.57
C ARG A 49 -7.89 10.05 -23.06
N ASP A 50 -8.94 10.17 -23.86
CA ASP A 50 -8.89 10.37 -25.33
C ASP A 50 -8.41 11.78 -25.74
N HIS A 51 -7.61 12.44 -24.91
CA HIS A 51 -7.16 13.82 -25.13
C HIS A 51 -5.64 13.92 -25.01
N ALA A 52 -5.07 14.91 -25.71
CA ALA A 52 -3.66 15.08 -26.08
C ALA A 52 -2.60 15.04 -24.96
N TYR A 53 -3.00 14.92 -23.68
CA TYR A 53 -2.10 14.78 -22.54
C TYR A 53 -2.54 13.58 -21.68
N PRO A 54 -1.73 12.51 -21.57
CA PRO A 54 -2.06 11.37 -20.73
C PRO A 54 -2.03 11.79 -19.26
N ALA A 55 -3.18 11.77 -18.60
CA ALA A 55 -3.25 11.87 -17.15
C ALA A 55 -2.72 10.57 -16.51
N THR A 56 -2.19 10.65 -15.30
CA THR A 56 -1.71 9.49 -14.55
C THR A 56 -2.39 9.43 -13.19
N PHE A 57 -2.73 8.22 -12.75
CA PHE A 57 -2.97 7.96 -11.34
C PHE A 57 -1.63 7.75 -10.63
N SER A 58 -1.59 8.08 -9.35
CA SER A 58 -0.43 7.89 -8.49
C SER A 58 -0.87 7.27 -7.18
N THR A 59 -0.15 6.24 -6.74
CA THR A 59 -0.33 5.59 -5.44
C THR A 59 1.03 5.09 -4.94
N THR A 60 1.07 4.38 -3.83
CA THR A 60 2.30 3.80 -3.31
C THR A 60 2.31 2.28 -3.46
N ALA A 61 3.48 1.72 -3.70
CA ALA A 61 3.71 0.29 -3.53
C ALA A 61 3.34 -0.11 -2.09
N GLY A 62 2.54 -1.17 -1.94
CA GLY A 62 2.23 -1.77 -0.65
C GLY A 62 3.22 -2.88 -0.32
N VAL A 63 2.78 -3.89 0.45
CA VAL A 63 3.61 -5.03 0.85
C VAL A 63 3.55 -6.16 -0.18
N LEU A 64 4.64 -6.93 -0.29
CA LEU A 64 4.67 -8.17 -1.06
C LEU A 64 4.10 -9.31 -0.22
N VAL A 65 3.11 -10.00 -0.77
CA VAL A 65 2.43 -11.13 -0.12
C VAL A 65 2.57 -12.38 -0.96
N GLU A 66 2.53 -13.52 -0.30
CA GLU A 66 2.62 -14.83 -0.94
C GLU A 66 1.31 -15.62 -0.72
N ASN A 67 0.85 -16.29 -1.76
CA ASN A 67 -0.27 -17.22 -1.67
C ASN A 67 0.22 -18.64 -1.25
N PRO A 68 -0.69 -19.60 -0.96
CA PRO A 68 -0.29 -20.96 -0.60
C PRO A 68 0.42 -21.75 -1.71
N ALA A 69 0.31 -21.32 -2.98
CA ALA A 69 0.99 -21.94 -4.12
C ALA A 69 2.43 -21.43 -4.31
N GLY A 70 2.82 -20.37 -3.57
CA GLY A 70 4.14 -19.75 -3.67
C GLY A 70 4.18 -18.53 -4.60
N ASP A 71 3.06 -18.14 -5.22
CA ASP A 71 3.02 -16.95 -6.07
C ASP A 71 3.05 -15.68 -5.21
N THR A 72 3.81 -14.68 -5.66
CA THR A 72 4.01 -13.41 -4.95
C THR A 72 3.29 -12.25 -5.63
N PHE A 73 2.63 -11.42 -4.84
CA PHE A 73 1.89 -10.24 -5.33
C PHE A 73 2.18 -9.04 -4.46
N MET A 74 2.47 -7.90 -5.07
CA MET A 74 2.54 -6.62 -4.38
C MET A 74 1.12 -6.09 -4.17
N THR A 75 0.78 -5.65 -2.97
CA THR A 75 -0.50 -4.94 -2.74
C THR A 75 -0.42 -3.49 -3.22
N GLY A 76 -1.54 -2.92 -3.65
CA GLY A 76 -1.67 -1.49 -3.94
C GLY A 76 -3.11 -1.01 -3.71
N ALA A 77 -3.33 0.31 -3.75
CA ALA A 77 -4.69 0.86 -3.67
C ALA A 77 -5.39 0.74 -5.03
N SER A 78 -6.57 0.13 -5.08
CA SER A 78 -7.25 -0.16 -6.36
C SER A 78 -7.66 1.12 -7.10
N HIS A 79 -8.09 2.17 -6.39
CA HIS A 79 -8.39 3.47 -7.00
C HIS A 79 -7.18 4.15 -7.66
N GLY A 80 -5.95 3.73 -7.31
CA GLY A 80 -4.71 4.24 -7.89
C GLY A 80 -4.29 3.55 -9.18
N ILE A 81 -5.04 2.53 -9.61
CA ILE A 81 -4.74 1.74 -10.80
C ILE A 81 -5.72 2.09 -11.91
N GLY A 82 -5.18 2.45 -13.07
CA GLY A 82 -5.96 2.79 -14.25
C GLY A 82 -6.34 1.57 -15.07
N LYS A 83 -7.19 1.78 -16.09
CA LYS A 83 -7.78 0.69 -16.90
C LYS A 83 -6.79 -0.20 -17.65
N ASN A 84 -5.56 0.27 -17.88
CA ASN A 84 -4.52 -0.55 -18.51
C ASN A 84 -3.84 -1.50 -17.53
N GLU A 85 -4.12 -1.37 -16.22
CA GLU A 85 -3.66 -2.25 -15.15
C GLU A 85 -2.14 -2.31 -14.94
N THR A 86 -1.34 -1.68 -15.80
CA THR A 86 0.11 -1.58 -15.71
C THR A 86 0.54 -0.45 -14.79
N VAL A 87 1.54 -0.70 -13.95
CA VAL A 87 2.18 0.31 -13.11
C VAL A 87 3.67 0.46 -13.41
N TRP A 88 4.21 1.64 -13.11
CA TRP A 88 5.63 1.97 -13.23
C TRP A 88 6.07 2.92 -12.11
N GLN A 89 7.38 3.08 -11.90
CA GLN A 89 7.91 4.04 -10.93
C GLN A 89 7.92 5.46 -11.51
N ALA A 90 7.59 6.47 -10.70
CA ALA A 90 7.31 7.82 -11.20
C ALA A 90 8.36 8.41 -12.16
N ASP A 91 9.66 8.25 -11.87
CA ASP A 91 10.78 8.74 -12.69
C ASP A 91 11.32 7.73 -13.72
N ARG A 92 10.64 6.60 -13.92
CA ARG A 92 10.93 5.59 -14.98
C ARG A 92 9.64 5.15 -15.69
N PRO A 93 8.95 6.05 -16.44
CA PRO A 93 7.66 5.75 -17.09
C PRO A 93 7.71 4.81 -18.29
N ASP A 94 8.91 4.54 -18.78
CA ASP A 94 9.22 3.63 -19.87
C ASP A 94 9.28 2.16 -19.41
N ARG A 95 9.41 1.90 -18.11
CA ARG A 95 9.52 0.55 -17.54
C ARG A 95 8.28 0.19 -16.73
N THR A 96 7.48 -0.73 -17.24
CA THR A 96 6.44 -1.39 -16.45
C THR A 96 7.12 -2.24 -15.37
N ILE A 97 6.60 -2.20 -14.14
CA ILE A 97 7.15 -2.94 -13.00
C ILE A 97 6.18 -3.97 -12.45
N ALA A 98 4.88 -3.80 -12.72
CA ALA A 98 3.86 -4.74 -12.28
C ALA A 98 2.57 -4.56 -13.09
N LYS A 99 1.71 -5.57 -13.03
CA LYS A 99 0.36 -5.53 -13.59
C LYS A 99 -0.66 -5.95 -12.54
N ALA A 100 -1.79 -5.24 -12.47
CA ALA A 100 -2.90 -5.64 -11.61
C ALA A 100 -3.54 -6.92 -12.14
N VAL A 101 -3.70 -7.89 -11.25
CA VAL A 101 -4.27 -9.21 -11.59
C VAL A 101 -5.60 -9.46 -10.89
N VAL A 102 -5.80 -8.88 -9.71
CA VAL A 102 -7.02 -9.06 -8.91
C VAL A 102 -7.29 -7.80 -8.09
N GLU A 103 -8.50 -7.24 -8.22
CA GLU A 103 -9.07 -6.34 -7.22
C GLU A 103 -9.76 -7.16 -6.13
N ILE A 104 -9.43 -6.91 -4.86
CA ILE A 104 -10.10 -7.55 -3.74
C ILE A 104 -11.45 -6.84 -3.53
N SER A 105 -12.53 -7.52 -3.89
CA SER A 105 -13.87 -6.95 -3.91
C SER A 105 -14.25 -6.30 -2.57
N PHE A 106 -14.93 -5.16 -2.65
CA PHE A 106 -15.39 -4.36 -1.50
C PHE A 106 -14.28 -3.84 -0.60
N THR A 107 -13.04 -3.90 -1.07
CA THR A 107 -11.89 -3.24 -0.48
C THR A 107 -11.29 -2.31 -1.52
N ASP A 108 -10.55 -1.31 -1.06
CA ASP A 108 -9.77 -0.43 -1.93
C ASP A 108 -8.37 -1.02 -2.17
N LEU A 109 -8.27 -2.34 -2.34
CA LEU A 109 -7.03 -3.08 -2.49
C LEU A 109 -6.98 -3.85 -3.80
N THR A 110 -5.82 -3.83 -4.44
CA THR A 110 -5.48 -4.62 -5.61
C THR A 110 -4.20 -5.43 -5.39
N LEU A 111 -4.10 -6.55 -6.07
CA LEU A 111 -2.92 -7.39 -6.14
C LEU A 111 -2.23 -7.18 -7.48
N LEU A 112 -0.94 -6.88 -7.43
CA LEU A 112 -0.09 -6.56 -8.55
C LEU A 112 0.96 -7.66 -8.68
N GLU A 113 0.98 -8.34 -9.83
CA GLU A 113 2.03 -9.28 -10.20
C GLU A 113 3.24 -8.48 -10.68
N LEU A 114 4.39 -8.68 -10.04
CA LEU A 114 5.64 -8.00 -10.40
C LEU A 114 6.22 -8.59 -11.68
N GLU A 115 6.86 -7.77 -12.51
CA GLU A 115 7.67 -8.26 -13.62
C GLU A 115 8.92 -9.02 -13.10
N ASP A 116 9.39 -10.01 -13.86
CA ASP A 116 10.48 -10.92 -13.44
C ASP A 116 11.80 -10.20 -13.07
N ASP A 117 12.03 -9.01 -13.64
CA ASP A 117 13.25 -8.22 -13.45
C ASP A 117 13.15 -7.19 -12.30
N VAL A 118 12.06 -7.20 -11.54
CA VAL A 118 11.82 -6.28 -10.42
C VAL A 118 12.22 -6.92 -9.10
N ASN A 119 13.25 -6.37 -8.46
CA ASN A 119 13.58 -6.72 -7.08
C ASN A 119 12.61 -6.00 -6.13
N PHE A 120 12.12 -6.74 -5.14
CA PHE A 120 11.25 -6.19 -4.09
C PHE A 120 11.74 -6.60 -2.70
N VAL A 121 11.75 -5.63 -1.77
CA VAL A 121 12.07 -5.85 -0.35
C VAL A 121 10.91 -5.43 0.54
N ASN A 122 10.53 -6.28 1.50
CA ASN A 122 9.43 -6.03 2.43
C ASN A 122 9.85 -5.20 3.65
N GLU A 123 10.61 -4.15 3.39
CA GLU A 123 11.10 -3.19 4.39
C GLU A 123 10.63 -1.80 3.98
N THR A 124 9.98 -1.07 4.89
CA THR A 124 9.60 0.33 4.60
C THR A 124 10.80 1.26 4.71
N PHE A 125 10.61 2.53 4.38
CA PHE A 125 11.62 3.56 4.59
C PHE A 125 11.85 3.84 6.08
N GLU A 126 13.09 4.17 6.42
CA GLU A 126 13.53 4.54 7.77
C GLU A 126 12.68 5.69 8.35
N THR A 127 12.39 5.59 9.65
CA THR A 127 11.77 6.64 10.46
C THR A 127 12.74 7.78 10.75
N ASP A 128 12.24 8.93 11.22
CA ASP A 128 13.14 10.02 11.65
C ASP A 128 14.01 9.62 12.86
N ALA A 129 13.57 8.62 13.64
CA ALA A 129 14.32 8.02 14.74
C ALA A 129 15.35 6.97 14.30
N GLY A 130 15.50 6.75 12.99
CA GLY A 130 16.44 5.81 12.43
C GLY A 130 16.03 4.33 12.49
N THR A 131 14.75 4.07 12.71
CA THR A 131 14.21 2.70 12.81
C THR A 131 13.59 2.28 11.49
N ILE A 132 13.65 1.00 11.15
CA ILE A 132 12.97 0.44 9.99
C ILE A 132 11.87 -0.50 10.49
N PRO A 133 10.59 -0.10 10.40
CA PRO A 133 9.48 -0.99 10.71
C PRO A 133 9.49 -2.20 9.76
N GLU A 134 9.57 -3.40 10.34
CA GLU A 134 9.48 -4.65 9.58
C GLU A 134 8.03 -5.13 9.48
N PHE A 135 7.62 -5.59 8.29
CA PHE A 135 6.35 -6.26 8.11
C PHE A 135 6.50 -7.76 8.37
N THR A 136 6.02 -8.23 9.52
CA THR A 136 6.20 -9.63 9.94
C THR A 136 5.06 -10.55 9.52
N ARG A 137 3.82 -10.07 9.57
CA ARG A 137 2.64 -10.82 9.14
C ARG A 137 1.46 -9.93 8.86
N LEU A 138 0.53 -10.45 8.07
CA LEU A 138 -0.78 -9.85 7.95
C LEU A 138 -1.55 -10.04 9.27
N ARG A 139 -2.34 -9.03 9.59
CA ARG A 139 -3.23 -9.08 10.73
C ARG A 139 -4.45 -9.94 10.43
N THR A 140 -4.94 -10.64 11.45
CA THR A 140 -6.08 -11.54 11.43
C THR A 140 -7.14 -11.06 12.42
N SER A 141 -8.35 -11.63 12.34
CA SER A 141 -9.45 -11.30 13.27
C SER A 141 -9.16 -11.68 14.72
N GLY A 142 -8.21 -12.60 14.96
CA GLY A 142 -7.80 -12.99 16.32
C GLY A 142 -6.82 -12.02 16.97
N ASP A 143 -6.31 -11.04 16.23
CA ASP A 143 -5.32 -10.11 16.77
C ASP A 143 -5.98 -8.95 17.51
N GLU A 144 -5.73 -8.89 18.81
CA GLU A 144 -6.03 -7.70 19.59
C GLU A 144 -5.08 -6.56 19.18
N LEU A 145 -5.64 -5.35 19.08
CA LEU A 145 -4.82 -4.15 19.01
C LEU A 145 -4.86 -3.54 20.39
N SER A 146 -3.69 -3.16 20.88
CA SER A 146 -3.62 -2.22 21.98
C SER A 146 -4.41 -0.97 21.60
N PRO A 147 -5.29 -0.48 22.50
CA PRO A 147 -5.73 0.90 22.44
C PRO A 147 -4.51 1.81 22.21
N TYR A 148 -4.64 2.76 21.29
CA TYR A 148 -3.59 3.74 20.97
C TYR A 148 -2.28 3.13 20.41
N ALA A 149 -2.35 1.93 19.81
CA ALA A 149 -1.23 1.37 19.07
C ALA A 149 -0.68 2.40 18.07
N VAL A 150 0.64 2.59 18.07
CA VAL A 150 1.32 3.52 17.17
C VAL A 150 1.37 2.90 15.78
N CYS A 151 0.93 3.66 14.79
CA CYS A 151 1.00 3.36 13.38
C CYS A 151 2.00 4.31 12.73
N TYR A 152 2.71 3.81 11.73
CA TYR A 152 3.76 4.54 11.02
C TYR A 152 3.50 4.50 9.52
N ILE A 153 3.65 5.63 8.83
CA ILE A 153 3.62 5.73 7.38
C ILE A 153 4.74 6.67 6.93
N ASN A 154 5.66 6.20 6.08
CA ASN A 154 6.57 7.08 5.35
C ASN A 154 6.07 7.24 3.92
N SER A 155 5.36 8.32 3.62
CA SER A 155 4.77 8.53 2.28
C SER A 155 5.68 9.40 1.40
N PRO A 156 5.65 9.24 0.06
CA PRO A 156 6.45 10.07 -0.84
C PRO A 156 5.97 11.53 -0.90
N TYR A 157 4.78 11.83 -0.37
CA TYR A 157 4.20 13.18 -0.37
C TYR A 157 4.49 13.96 0.92
N THR A 158 4.50 13.25 2.04
CA THR A 158 4.53 13.86 3.38
C THR A 158 5.77 13.50 4.18
N GLY A 159 6.51 12.48 3.75
CA GLY A 159 7.58 11.88 4.55
C GLY A 159 6.98 11.06 5.69
N ASN A 160 7.70 11.03 6.79
CA ASN A 160 7.31 10.31 8.00
C ASN A 160 6.05 10.89 8.65
N ILE A 161 5.06 10.04 8.93
CA ILE A 161 3.88 10.30 9.74
C ILE A 161 3.75 9.20 10.79
N GLU A 162 3.57 9.61 12.04
CA GLU A 162 3.17 8.75 13.15
C GLU A 162 1.74 9.07 13.56
N ALA A 163 0.98 8.03 13.89
CA ALA A 163 -0.40 8.14 14.33
C ALA A 163 -0.70 7.14 15.45
N SER A 164 -1.75 7.39 16.22
CA SER A 164 -2.26 6.43 17.21
C SER A 164 -3.62 5.91 16.77
N MET A 165 -3.83 4.62 16.91
CA MET A 165 -5.12 4.02 16.61
C MET A 165 -6.14 4.31 17.72
N VAL A 166 -7.21 5.02 17.37
CA VAL A 166 -8.24 5.47 18.33
C VAL A 166 -9.52 4.63 18.30
N ALA A 167 -9.77 3.90 17.21
CA ALA A 167 -10.96 3.08 17.06
C ALA A 167 -10.73 1.93 16.08
N LYS A 168 -11.57 0.90 16.17
CA LYS A 168 -11.69 -0.16 15.15
C LYS A 168 -13.06 -0.09 14.52
N SER A 169 -13.12 -0.34 13.21
CA SER A 169 -14.36 -0.65 12.53
C SER A 169 -14.49 -2.15 12.31
N ALA A 170 -15.68 -2.68 12.56
CA ALA A 170 -16.04 -4.03 12.13
C ALA A 170 -17.15 -3.93 11.08
N ARG A 171 -17.00 -4.69 10.00
CA ARG A 171 -18.09 -4.87 9.03
C ARG A 171 -19.20 -5.65 9.71
N LEU A 172 -20.39 -5.05 9.79
CA LEU A 172 -21.57 -5.78 10.24
C LEU A 172 -21.98 -6.79 9.17
N HIS A 173 -22.19 -8.05 9.57
CA HIS A 173 -22.78 -9.05 8.69
C HIS A 173 -24.27 -8.71 8.55
N GLN A 174 -24.64 -8.02 7.47
CA GLN A 174 -26.05 -7.81 7.15
C GLN A 174 -26.68 -9.15 6.73
N SER A 175 -27.48 -9.75 7.60
CA SER A 175 -28.53 -10.67 7.15
C SER A 175 -29.54 -9.84 6.37
N ALA A 176 -29.40 -9.81 5.04
CA ALA A 176 -30.24 -9.02 4.15
C ALA A 176 -31.73 -9.39 4.30
N SER A 177 -32.43 -8.72 5.21
CA SER A 177 -33.84 -8.95 5.51
C SER A 177 -34.77 -8.10 4.64
N HIS A 178 -34.24 -7.04 3.99
CA HIS A 178 -35.03 -6.10 3.19
C HIS A 178 -34.50 -5.94 1.76
N LEU A 179 -35.40 -5.85 0.78
CA LEU A 179 -35.06 -5.79 -0.66
C LEU A 179 -34.22 -4.57 -1.05
N THR A 180 -34.33 -3.48 -0.31
CA THR A 180 -33.55 -2.25 -0.51
C THR A 180 -32.09 -2.40 -0.08
N ASP A 181 -31.80 -3.22 0.92
CA ASP A 181 -30.44 -3.51 1.40
C ASP A 181 -29.60 -4.27 0.35
N ARG A 182 -30.26 -5.06 -0.51
CA ARG A 182 -29.60 -5.72 -1.65
C ARG A 182 -29.18 -4.77 -2.76
N SER A 183 -29.78 -3.57 -2.81
CA SER A 183 -29.53 -2.57 -3.85
C SER A 183 -28.52 -1.49 -3.44
N LEU A 184 -28.24 -1.36 -2.14
CA LEU A 184 -27.30 -0.39 -1.60
C LEU A 184 -25.89 -1.00 -1.59
N ARG A 185 -24.94 -0.35 -2.27
CA ARG A 185 -23.51 -0.70 -2.25
C ARG A 185 -22.80 -0.17 -0.98
N TYR A 186 -23.53 0.08 0.10
CA TYR A 186 -22.98 0.63 1.32
C TYR A 186 -22.78 -0.49 2.34
N ILE A 187 -21.58 -0.53 2.93
CA ILE A 187 -21.30 -1.41 4.07
C ILE A 187 -21.52 -0.60 5.34
N VAL A 188 -22.41 -1.09 6.20
CA VAL A 188 -22.59 -0.53 7.54
C VAL A 188 -21.43 -1.00 8.42
N TYR A 189 -20.72 -0.03 9.00
CA TYR A 189 -19.66 -0.27 9.98
C TYR A 189 -20.16 0.15 11.36
N ASP A 190 -19.80 -0.63 12.36
CA ASP A 190 -19.86 -0.20 13.75
C ASP A 190 -18.45 0.18 14.22
N TRP A 191 -18.35 1.25 15.00
CA TRP A 191 -17.09 1.80 15.48
C TRP A 191 -16.98 1.65 16.99
N ASP A 192 -15.99 0.90 17.43
CA ASP A 192 -15.63 0.84 18.84
C ASP A 192 -14.47 1.81 19.12
N VAL A 193 -14.76 2.88 19.85
CA VAL A 193 -13.82 3.96 20.16
C VAL A 193 -13.19 3.70 21.53
N PHE A 194 -11.87 3.64 21.57
CA PHE A 194 -11.14 3.54 22.82
C PHE A 194 -11.34 4.81 23.65
N ARG A 195 -11.91 4.66 24.85
CA ARG A 195 -12.05 5.77 25.80
C ARG A 195 -10.87 5.76 26.77
N PRO A 196 -10.19 6.90 26.97
CA PRO A 196 -9.27 7.04 28.09
C PRO A 196 -10.07 6.91 29.39
N SER A 197 -9.58 6.07 30.32
CA SER A 197 -10.10 5.94 31.68
C SER A 197 -9.77 7.16 32.54
#